data_AF-A0A358U6H2-F1
#
_entry.id   AF-A0A358U6H2-F1
#
_cell.length_a   1.000
_cell.length_b   1.000
_cell.length_c   1.000
_cell.angle_alpha   90.00
_cell.angle_beta   90.00
_cell.angle_gamma   90.00
#
_symmetry.space_group_name_H-M   'P 1'
#
loop_
_entity.id
_entity.type
_entity.pdbx_description
1 polymer ?
#
loop_
_entity_poly.entity_id
_entity_poly.type
_entity_poly.pdbx_seq_one_letter_code
_entity_poly.pdbx_strand_id
1 'polypeptide(L)'
;MKRNTKLLITIVLLLLSLSISYLSPNVAWAESGSLKATNFQVDVKPEYDDPRTLVIYQGDFINPGTDTIKKDTLISFIIPKGAEVGMACEITAQGGHDCQPYTTQDLGDNKVKLSWKITKDIAPNQKYPAYLEFYYDNGSSAPNKTFN
;
A
#
# COMPACT_ATOMS: atom_id res chain seq x y z
N MET A 1 -24.57 11.67 -61.92
CA MET A 1 -23.38 10.89 -61.53
C MET A 1 -22.59 11.41 -60.31
N LYS A 2 -22.66 12.70 -59.91
CA LYS A 2 -21.82 13.27 -58.81
C LYS A 2 -22.30 13.03 -57.37
N ARG A 3 -23.58 12.73 -57.13
CA ARG A 3 -24.15 12.61 -55.76
C ARG A 3 -23.78 11.29 -55.07
N ASN A 4 -23.74 10.20 -55.84
CA ASN A 4 -23.49 8.86 -55.30
C ASN A 4 -22.01 8.66 -54.95
N THR A 5 -21.09 9.29 -55.67
CA THR A 5 -19.65 9.27 -55.38
C THR A 5 -19.32 9.98 -54.06
N LYS A 6 -19.97 11.12 -53.77
CA LYS A 6 -19.80 11.82 -52.49
C LYS A 6 -20.29 10.99 -51.31
N LEU A 7 -21.45 10.34 -51.46
CA LEU A 7 -22.02 9.47 -50.42
C LEU A 7 -21.13 8.25 -50.13
N LEU A 8 -20.60 7.61 -51.17
CA LEU A 8 -19.66 6.49 -51.03
C LEU A 8 -18.36 6.91 -50.31
N ILE A 9 -17.81 8.07 -50.66
CA ILE A 9 -16.59 8.59 -50.00
C ILE A 9 -16.86 8.89 -48.52
N THR A 10 -18.02 9.46 -48.18
CA THR A 10 -18.40 9.71 -46.78
C THR A 10 -18.57 8.41 -45.99
N ILE A 11 -19.18 7.38 -46.57
CA ILE A 11 -19.34 6.07 -45.91
C ILE A 11 -17.98 5.40 -45.69
N VAL A 12 -17.07 5.46 -46.67
CA VAL A 12 -15.72 4.91 -46.54
C VAL A 12 -14.92 5.64 -45.47
N LEU A 13 -14.99 6.98 -45.41
CA LEU A 13 -14.34 7.77 -44.36
C LEU A 13 -14.91 7.46 -42.97
N LEU A 14 -16.23 7.26 -42.86
CA LEU A 14 -16.87 6.91 -41.60
C LEU A 14 -16.42 5.51 -41.12
N LEU A 15 -16.37 4.54 -42.02
CA LEU A 15 -15.90 3.17 -41.71
C LEU A 15 -14.41 3.16 -41.33
N LEU A 16 -13.59 3.98 -41.99
CA LEU A 16 -12.17 4.12 -41.67
C LEU A 16 -11.94 4.82 -40.32
N SER A 17 -12.80 5.78 -39.94
CA SER A 17 -12.75 6.40 -38.62
C SER A 17 -13.17 5.45 -37.50
N LEU A 18 -14.09 4.52 -37.78
CA LEU A 18 -14.57 3.55 -36.81
C LEU A 18 -13.54 2.45 -36.53
N SER A 19 -12.72 2.07 -37.53
CA SER A 19 -11.68 1.05 -37.37
C SER A 19 -10.46 1.51 -36.56
N ILE A 20 -10.17 2.81 -36.50
CA ILE A 20 -9.07 3.36 -35.71
C ILE A 20 -9.35 3.28 -34.20
N SER A 21 -10.62 3.34 -33.80
CA SER A 21 -11.03 3.26 -32.38
C SER A 21 -10.74 1.90 -31.73
N TYR A 22 -10.60 0.83 -32.52
CA TYR A 22 -10.33 -0.54 -32.03
C TYR A 22 -8.83 -0.85 -31.87
N LEU A 23 -7.94 0.05 -32.28
CA LEU A 23 -6.49 -0.12 -32.15
C LEU A 23 -5.91 0.58 -30.91
N SER A 24 -6.76 1.16 -30.06
CA SER A 24 -6.31 1.67 -28.77
C SER A 24 -5.90 0.46 -27.92
N PRO A 25 -4.62 0.30 -27.55
CA PRO A 25 -4.25 -0.71 -26.58
C PRO A 25 -5.06 -0.40 -25.31
N ASN A 26 -5.83 -1.38 -24.83
CA ASN A 26 -6.32 -1.35 -23.47
C ASN A 26 -5.08 -1.39 -22.59
N VAL A 27 -4.56 -0.22 -22.24
CA VAL A 27 -3.61 -0.06 -21.15
C VAL A 27 -4.42 -0.37 -19.89
N ALA A 28 -4.56 -1.68 -19.62
CA ALA A 28 -4.90 -2.16 -18.31
C ALA A 28 -3.76 -1.65 -17.43
N TRP A 29 -4.04 -0.59 -16.67
CA TRP A 29 -3.21 -0.17 -15.57
C TRP A 29 -3.16 -1.37 -14.64
N ALA A 30 -2.09 -2.16 -14.75
CA ALA A 30 -1.86 -3.29 -13.86
C ALA A 30 -2.02 -2.75 -12.44
N GLU A 31 -2.98 -3.31 -11.69
CA GLU A 31 -3.06 -3.05 -10.25
C GLU A 31 -1.66 -3.30 -9.71
N SER A 32 -1.06 -2.28 -9.09
CA SER A 32 0.23 -2.41 -8.42
C SER A 32 0.16 -3.68 -7.56
N GLY A 33 1.00 -4.67 -7.86
CA GLY A 33 0.85 -6.04 -7.37
C GLY A 33 0.40 -6.08 -5.91
N SER A 34 -0.85 -6.51 -5.67
CA SER A 34 -1.42 -6.46 -4.33
C SER A 34 -0.81 -7.57 -3.50
N LEU A 35 -0.02 -7.23 -2.48
CA LEU A 35 0.43 -8.20 -1.49
C LEU A 35 -0.76 -8.70 -0.67
N LYS A 36 -0.82 -10.01 -0.43
CA LYS A 36 -1.78 -10.63 0.49
C LYS A 36 -1.15 -10.74 1.87
N ALA A 37 -1.73 -10.07 2.86
CA ALA A 37 -1.34 -10.26 4.25
C ALA A 37 -1.74 -11.65 4.75
N THR A 38 -0.82 -12.32 5.45
CA THR A 38 -1.00 -13.61 6.10
C THR A 38 -0.34 -13.55 7.48
N ASN A 39 -0.88 -14.25 8.47
CA ASN A 39 -0.41 -14.18 9.86
C ASN A 39 -0.30 -12.73 10.38
N PHE A 40 -1.20 -11.85 9.93
CA PHE A 40 -1.17 -10.44 10.31
C PHE A 40 -1.79 -10.27 11.70
N GLN A 41 -1.00 -9.72 12.61
CA GLN A 41 -1.37 -9.41 13.97
C GLN A 41 -1.38 -7.90 14.17
N VAL A 42 -2.37 -7.45 14.92
CA VAL A 42 -2.46 -6.08 15.43
C VAL A 42 -2.52 -6.15 16.94
N ASP A 43 -1.48 -5.65 17.58
CA ASP A 43 -1.42 -5.50 19.03
C ASP A 43 -1.65 -4.03 19.39
N VAL A 44 -2.61 -3.78 20.28
CA VAL A 44 -2.91 -2.44 20.82
C VAL A 44 -2.71 -2.50 22.32
N LYS A 45 -1.72 -1.77 22.84
CA LYS A 45 -1.30 -1.84 24.24
C LYS A 45 -1.28 -0.44 24.86
N PRO A 46 -1.85 -0.25 26.06
CA PRO A 46 -1.53 0.92 26.85
C PRO A 46 -0.08 0.82 27.33
N GLU A 47 0.60 1.96 27.39
CA GLU A 47 1.90 2.04 28.04
C GLU A 47 1.76 2.43 29.52
N TYR A 48 2.72 2.01 30.34
CA TYR A 48 2.67 2.27 31.79
C TYR A 48 3.10 3.70 32.13
N ASP A 49 4.12 4.21 31.45
CA ASP A 49 4.75 5.51 31.66
C ASP A 49 4.44 6.52 30.56
N ASP A 50 4.00 6.08 29.38
CA ASP A 50 3.53 6.94 28.29
C ASP A 50 1.98 7.02 28.27
N PRO A 51 1.36 8.21 28.22
CA PRO A 51 -0.09 8.34 28.11
C PRO A 51 -0.65 7.87 26.76
N ARG A 52 0.19 7.69 25.75
CA ARG A 52 -0.19 7.26 24.40
C ARG A 52 -0.41 5.75 24.34
N THR A 53 -1.09 5.32 23.29
CA THR A 53 -1.29 3.90 22.98
C THR A 53 -0.23 3.41 22.01
N LEU A 54 0.46 2.33 22.37
CA LEU A 54 1.32 1.56 21.48
C LEU A 54 0.48 0.70 20.56
N VAL A 55 0.77 0.76 19.26
CA VAL A 55 0.20 -0.13 18.24
C VAL A 55 1.32 -0.80 17.47
N ILE A 56 1.24 -2.12 17.35
CA ILE A 56 2.16 -2.93 16.56
C ILE A 56 1.37 -3.66 15.47
N TYR A 57 1.77 -3.48 14.23
CA TYR A 57 1.37 -4.27 13.07
C TYR A 57 2.51 -5.20 12.70
N GLN A 58 2.24 -6.50 12.67
CA GLN A 58 3.23 -7.50 12.29
C GLN A 58 2.61 -8.56 11.40
N GLY A 59 3.26 -8.95 10.30
CA GLY A 59 2.77 -10.06 9.50
C GLY A 59 3.61 -10.40 8.28
N ASP A 60 3.23 -11.50 7.62
CA ASP A 60 3.81 -11.99 6.38
C ASP A 60 3.00 -11.47 5.19
N PHE A 61 3.64 -10.72 4.29
CA PHE A 61 3.02 -10.26 3.04
C PHE A 61 3.45 -11.15 1.88
N ILE A 62 2.51 -11.86 1.26
CA ILE A 62 2.77 -12.80 0.18
C ILE A 62 2.43 -12.13 -1.16
N ASN A 63 3.27 -12.30 -2.18
CA ASN A 63 2.91 -11.95 -3.55
C ASN A 63 2.03 -13.06 -4.16
N PRO A 64 0.72 -12.84 -4.37
CA PRO A 64 -0.17 -13.84 -4.94
C PRO A 64 -0.14 -13.86 -6.48
N GLY A 65 0.55 -12.89 -7.10
CA GLY A 65 0.60 -12.73 -8.55
C GLY A 65 1.59 -13.67 -9.23
N THR A 66 1.68 -13.56 -10.55
CA THR A 66 2.62 -14.34 -11.38
C THR A 66 3.95 -13.64 -11.61
N ASP A 67 4.01 -12.32 -11.41
CA ASP A 67 5.19 -11.50 -11.65
C ASP A 67 5.92 -11.20 -10.34
N THR A 68 7.25 -11.05 -10.42
CA THR A 68 8.07 -10.62 -9.28
C THR A 68 7.82 -9.15 -8.95
N ILE A 69 7.47 -8.85 -7.70
CA ILE A 69 7.48 -7.48 -7.19
C ILE A 69 8.93 -7.07 -6.96
N LYS A 70 9.36 -5.97 -7.58
CA LYS A 70 10.75 -5.53 -7.53
C LYS A 70 11.08 -4.82 -6.22
N LYS A 71 12.32 -4.96 -5.76
CA LYS A 71 12.90 -4.08 -4.74
C LYS A 71 12.66 -2.61 -5.10
N ASP A 72 12.67 -1.75 -4.10
CA ASP A 72 12.31 -0.33 -4.20
C ASP A 72 10.81 -0.05 -4.46
N THR A 73 9.97 -1.08 -4.58
CA THR A 73 8.51 -0.93 -4.57
C THR A 73 8.04 -0.47 -3.18
N LEU A 74 7.08 0.44 -3.14
CA LEU A 74 6.53 0.94 -1.89
C LEU A 74 5.52 -0.06 -1.30
N ILE A 75 5.74 -0.45 -0.05
CA ILE A 75 4.69 -1.00 0.82
C ILE A 75 4.12 0.16 1.65
N SER A 76 2.82 0.12 1.95
CA SER A 76 2.13 1.21 2.63
C SER A 76 1.14 0.73 3.69
N PHE A 77 1.06 1.48 4.77
CA PHE A 77 0.15 1.26 5.90
C PHE A 77 -0.61 2.55 6.20
N ILE A 78 -1.86 2.42 6.64
CA ILE A 78 -2.62 3.58 7.13
C ILE A 78 -2.51 3.60 8.65
N ILE A 79 -2.05 4.73 9.18
CA ILE A 79 -1.92 4.98 10.61
C ILE A 79 -2.67 6.27 10.99
N PRO A 80 -2.99 6.48 12.28
CA PRO A 80 -3.58 7.72 12.75
C PRO A 80 -2.66 8.91 12.49
N LYS A 81 -3.26 10.06 12.15
CA LYS A 81 -2.53 11.34 12.04
C LYS A 81 -2.00 11.74 13.42
N GLY A 82 -0.75 12.21 13.45
CA GLY A 82 -0.06 12.56 14.70
C GLY A 82 0.57 11.38 15.42
N ALA A 83 0.49 10.15 14.86
CA ALA A 83 1.23 9.02 15.39
C ALA A 83 2.75 9.25 15.29
N GLU A 84 3.47 8.90 16.36
CA GLU A 84 4.92 8.82 16.39
C GLU A 84 5.34 7.41 16.02
N VAL A 85 6.13 7.27 14.95
CA VAL A 85 6.57 5.96 14.46
C VAL A 85 7.84 5.57 15.21
N GLY A 86 7.79 4.46 15.95
CA GLY A 86 8.94 3.88 16.63
C GLY A 86 9.77 3.02 15.68
N MET A 87 9.09 2.12 14.95
CA MET A 87 9.73 1.17 14.05
C MET A 87 8.94 1.01 12.75
N ALA A 88 9.61 1.08 11.60
CA ALA A 88 9.06 0.68 10.30
C ALA A 88 10.09 -0.21 9.62
N CYS A 89 9.94 -1.53 9.75
CA CYS A 89 11.05 -2.47 9.53
C CYS A 89 10.63 -3.71 8.75
N GLU A 90 11.61 -4.28 8.05
CA GLU A 90 11.54 -5.65 7.57
C GLU A 90 11.98 -6.58 8.69
N ILE A 91 11.39 -7.78 8.77
CA ILE A 91 11.83 -8.79 9.73
C ILE A 91 12.89 -9.67 9.06
N THR A 92 14.05 -9.81 9.68
CA THR A 92 15.13 -10.68 9.17
C THR A 92 14.80 -12.15 9.35
N ALA A 93 15.51 -13.04 8.66
CA ALA A 93 15.32 -14.48 8.81
C ALA A 93 15.58 -14.99 10.25
N GLN A 94 16.35 -14.23 11.04
CA GLN A 94 16.65 -14.50 12.45
C GLN A 94 15.63 -13.85 13.40
N GLY A 95 14.58 -13.18 12.88
CA GLY A 95 13.58 -12.47 13.69
C GLY A 95 14.03 -11.10 14.19
N GLY A 96 15.13 -10.55 13.67
CA GLY A 96 15.57 -9.19 13.97
C GLY A 96 14.81 -8.14 13.15
N HIS A 97 14.97 -6.87 13.50
CA HIS A 97 14.35 -5.75 12.79
C HIS A 97 15.39 -5.01 11.94
N ASP A 98 15.13 -4.91 10.64
CA ASP A 98 15.91 -4.09 9.70
C ASP A 98 15.08 -2.89 9.26
N CYS A 99 15.26 -1.76 9.95
CA CYS A 99 14.37 -0.62 9.86
C CYS A 99 14.68 0.28 8.67
N GLN A 100 13.61 0.65 7.96
CA GLN A 100 13.68 1.32 6.68
C GLN A 100 13.34 2.81 6.82
N PRO A 101 14.01 3.68 6.04
CA PRO A 101 13.55 5.05 5.87
C PRO A 101 12.12 5.04 5.30
N TYR A 102 11.22 5.74 5.98
CA TYR A 102 9.83 5.84 5.58
C TYR A 102 9.47 7.28 5.21
N THR A 103 8.34 7.40 4.52
CA THR A 103 7.70 8.68 4.20
C THR A 103 6.25 8.64 4.66
N THR A 104 5.69 9.80 4.93
CA THR A 104 4.29 9.96 5.31
C THR A 104 3.56 10.87 4.33
N GLN A 105 2.31 10.52 4.02
CA GLN A 105 1.40 11.33 3.22
C GLN A 105 0.10 11.52 3.99
N ASP A 106 -0.29 12.77 4.24
CA ASP A 106 -1.60 13.09 4.81
C ASP A 106 -2.70 12.66 3.84
N LEU A 107 -3.68 11.91 4.35
CA LEU A 107 -4.85 11.46 3.58
C LEU A 107 -6.15 12.17 3.99
N GLY A 108 -6.10 13.11 4.95
CA GLY A 108 -7.29 13.67 5.58
C GLY A 108 -7.91 12.73 6.61
N ASP A 109 -9.02 13.15 7.22
CA ASP A 109 -9.81 12.34 8.16
C ASP A 109 -8.99 11.65 9.27
N ASN A 110 -8.01 12.37 9.83
CA ASN A 110 -7.08 11.85 10.85
C ASN A 110 -6.30 10.60 10.42
N LYS A 111 -6.01 10.46 9.12
CA LYS A 111 -5.23 9.34 8.56
C LYS A 111 -3.97 9.83 7.88
N VAL A 112 -2.91 9.06 8.03
CA VAL A 112 -1.65 9.22 7.30
C VAL A 112 -1.30 7.89 6.66
N LYS A 113 -0.86 7.94 5.40
CA LYS A 113 -0.23 6.79 4.74
C LYS A 113 1.25 6.82 5.03
N LEU A 114 1.74 5.82 5.74
CA LEU A 114 3.15 5.56 5.94
C LEU A 114 3.63 4.58 4.88
N SER A 115 4.73 4.90 4.21
CA SER A 115 5.28 4.06 3.14
C SER A 115 6.79 3.94 3.24
N TRP A 116 7.32 2.75 2.97
CA TRP A 116 8.76 2.53 2.76
C TRP A 116 9.00 1.64 1.55
N LYS A 117 10.24 1.66 1.07
CA LYS A 117 10.71 0.85 -0.05
C LYS A 117 11.16 -0.51 0.45
N ILE A 118 10.63 -1.58 -0.14
CA ILE A 118 11.09 -2.94 0.17
C ILE A 118 12.54 -3.14 -0.34
N THR A 119 13.37 -3.85 0.42
CA THR A 119 14.81 -4.00 0.08
C THR A 119 15.09 -5.14 -0.89
N LYS A 120 14.13 -6.05 -1.09
CA LYS A 120 14.29 -7.30 -1.83
C LYS A 120 13.15 -7.53 -2.81
N ASP A 121 13.45 -8.22 -3.90
CA ASP A 121 12.45 -8.75 -4.80
C ASP A 121 11.57 -9.79 -4.07
N ILE A 122 10.26 -9.78 -4.34
CA ILE A 122 9.28 -10.74 -3.82
C ILE A 122 8.74 -11.55 -4.99
N ALA A 123 9.27 -12.77 -5.17
CA ALA A 123 8.78 -13.70 -6.18
C ALA A 123 7.34 -14.18 -5.87
N PRO A 124 6.63 -14.74 -6.85
CA PRO A 124 5.34 -15.40 -6.62
C PRO A 124 5.37 -16.37 -5.43
N ASN A 125 4.39 -16.26 -4.54
CA ASN A 125 4.25 -17.03 -3.30
C ASN A 125 5.37 -16.84 -2.26
N GLN A 126 6.29 -15.89 -2.47
CA GLN A 126 7.31 -15.56 -1.49
C GLN A 126 6.73 -14.62 -0.43
N LYS A 127 7.18 -14.82 0.82
CA LYS A 127 6.85 -13.98 1.96
C LYS A 127 7.77 -12.78 2.09
N TYR A 128 7.19 -11.67 2.50
CA TYR A 128 7.85 -10.46 2.94
C TYR A 128 7.35 -10.12 4.35
N PRO A 129 8.10 -10.49 5.40
CA PRO A 129 7.67 -10.24 6.77
C PRO A 129 7.99 -8.78 7.15
N ALA A 130 7.00 -8.08 7.69
CA ALA A 130 7.12 -6.67 8.05
C ALA A 130 6.61 -6.40 9.47
N TYR A 131 7.17 -5.33 10.06
CA TYR A 131 6.89 -4.87 11.41
C TYR A 131 6.75 -3.35 11.41
N LEU A 132 5.63 -2.85 11.92
CA LEU A 132 5.37 -1.42 12.10
C LEU A 132 4.89 -1.17 13.52
N GLU A 133 5.61 -0.32 14.24
CA GLU A 133 5.30 0.13 15.59
C GLU A 133 5.09 1.65 15.59
N PHE A 134 4.01 2.09 16.21
CA PHE A 134 3.75 3.50 16.41
C PHE A 134 2.95 3.78 17.68
N TYR A 135 3.13 4.97 18.20
CA TYR A 135 2.43 5.52 19.35
C TYR A 135 1.45 6.57 18.88
N TYR A 136 0.23 6.57 19.39
CA TYR A 136 -0.72 7.66 19.10
C TYR A 136 -1.52 8.04 20.34
N ASP A 137 -1.88 9.32 20.43
CA ASP A 137 -2.81 9.80 21.42
C ASP A 137 -4.23 9.37 21.01
N ASN A 138 -4.84 8.50 21.82
CA ASN A 138 -6.20 8.01 21.61
C ASN A 138 -7.24 8.80 22.45
N GLY A 139 -6.81 9.88 23.11
CA GLY A 139 -7.65 10.70 23.99
C GLY A 139 -7.96 10.07 25.34
N SER A 140 -7.32 8.95 25.70
CA SER A 140 -7.52 8.30 27.00
C SER A 140 -6.75 9.02 28.10
N SER A 141 -7.38 9.16 29.26
CA SER A 141 -6.68 9.60 30.48
C SER A 141 -5.69 8.52 30.91
N ALA A 142 -4.47 8.93 31.29
CA ALA A 142 -3.47 8.02 31.83
C ALA A 142 -4.07 7.18 32.98
N PRO A 143 -3.78 5.86 33.05
CA PRO A 143 -4.30 5.01 34.10
C PRO A 143 -3.90 5.57 35.48
N ASN A 144 -4.83 5.50 36.44
CA ASN A 144 -4.58 5.96 37.80
C ASN A 144 -3.39 5.18 38.39
N LYS A 145 -2.29 5.91 38.69
CA LYS A 145 -1.01 5.35 39.14
C LYS A 145 -0.90 5.17 40.66
N THR A 146 -2.00 5.35 41.40
CA THR A 146 -2.02 5.19 42.87
C THR A 146 -2.52 3.80 43.26
N PHE A 147 -1.74 3.08 44.07
CA PHE A 147 -2.20 1.91 44.82
C PHE A 147 -2.74 2.38 46.16
N ASN A 148 -4.00 2.06 46.47
CA ASN A 148 -4.61 2.27 47.80
C ASN A 148 -4.28 1.11 48.72
#